data_AF-A0A8T7JZ57-F1
#
_entry.id   AF-A0A8T7JZ57-F1
#
_cell.length_a   1.000
_cell.length_b   1.000
_cell.length_c   1.000
_cell.angle_alpha   90.00
_cell.angle_beta   90.00
_cell.angle_gamma   90.00
#
_symmetry.space_group_name_H-M   'P 1'
#
loop_
_entity.id
_entity.type
_entity.pdbx_description
1 polymer ?
#
loop_
_entity_poly.entity_id
_entity_poly.type
_entity_poly.pdbx_seq_one_letter_code
_entity_poly.pdbx_strand_id
1 'polypeptide(L)'
;MDEQARTPTTPSSGESAPPPAAATPPTPPTTMPEVPPVDAAAAAPVASDEASMSERLERLGGEPAPVITPEEFARLQRQGQVHIDERGRVKTTRRSGAEAGVSLRKRRAWYAV
;
A
#
# COMPACT_ATOMS: atom_id res chain seq x y z
N MET A 1 -17.42 -49.78 44.41
CA MET A 1 -16.65 -48.55 44.13
C MET A 1 -15.27 -49.03 43.75
N ASP A 2 -15.12 -49.42 42.49
CA ASP A 2 -13.97 -50.15 42.01
C ASP A 2 -12.93 -49.16 41.47
N GLU A 3 -12.00 -48.77 42.33
CA GLU A 3 -10.85 -47.95 41.96
C GLU A 3 -9.66 -48.89 41.70
N GLN A 4 -9.55 -49.41 40.49
CA GLN A 4 -8.38 -50.19 40.07
C GLN A 4 -7.29 -49.26 39.54
N ALA A 5 -6.35 -48.95 40.41
CA ALA A 5 -5.03 -48.44 40.05
C ALA A 5 -4.23 -49.52 39.30
N ARG A 6 -3.89 -49.26 38.03
CA ARG A 6 -2.81 -49.92 37.30
C ARG A 6 -2.17 -48.95 36.31
N THR A 7 -1.07 -48.33 36.72
CA THR A 7 -0.01 -47.96 35.76
C THR A 7 0.72 -49.24 35.35
N PRO A 8 1.21 -49.39 34.10
CA PRO A 8 2.61 -49.03 33.92
C PRO A 8 3.03 -48.59 32.49
N THR A 9 4.23 -48.00 32.45
CA THR A 9 5.23 -48.07 31.36
C THR A 9 5.08 -47.14 30.15
N THR A 10 6.00 -46.19 30.10
CA THR A 10 6.48 -45.49 28.90
C THR A 10 7.51 -46.35 28.16
N PRO A 11 7.42 -46.43 26.82
CA PRO A 11 8.58 -46.29 25.93
C PRO A 11 8.31 -45.15 24.93
N SER A 12 9.09 -44.07 24.91
CA SER A 12 10.31 -43.87 24.10
C SER A 12 10.17 -44.17 22.60
N SER A 13 10.39 -43.11 21.82
CA SER A 13 10.90 -43.05 20.44
C SER A 13 9.99 -43.43 19.26
N GLY A 14 9.80 -42.41 18.42
CA GLY A 14 9.81 -42.55 16.96
C GLY A 14 8.47 -42.85 16.31
N GLU A 15 7.73 -41.81 15.94
CA GLU A 15 7.39 -41.61 14.52
C GLU A 15 6.87 -40.18 14.39
N SER A 16 7.62 -39.39 13.63
CA SER A 16 7.14 -38.11 13.12
C SER A 16 5.90 -38.38 12.28
N ALA A 17 4.71 -38.10 12.82
CA ALA A 17 3.52 -38.01 12.01
C ALA A 17 3.81 -37.02 10.85
N PRO A 18 3.51 -37.37 9.59
CA PRO A 18 3.69 -36.43 8.50
C PRO A 18 2.87 -35.17 8.82
N PRO A 19 3.39 -33.95 8.56
CA PRO A 19 2.55 -32.76 8.66
C PRO A 19 1.31 -33.00 7.78
N PRO A 20 0.10 -32.58 8.23
CA PRO A 20 -1.04 -32.56 7.33
C PRO A 20 -0.59 -31.83 6.07
N ALA A 21 -0.73 -32.52 4.93
CA ALA A 21 -0.33 -32.02 3.62
C ALA A 21 -0.65 -30.53 3.57
N ALA A 22 0.41 -29.73 3.46
CA ALA A 22 0.31 -28.29 3.32
C ALA A 22 -0.69 -28.05 2.18
N ALA A 23 -1.90 -27.65 2.53
CA ALA A 23 -2.83 -27.08 1.59
C ALA A 23 -2.13 -25.80 1.12
N THR A 24 -1.48 -25.91 -0.03
CA THR A 24 -0.97 -24.76 -0.78
C THR A 24 -2.11 -23.74 -0.84
N PRO A 25 -1.89 -22.48 -0.44
CA PRO A 25 -2.87 -21.45 -0.73
C PRO A 25 -3.14 -21.50 -2.25
N PRO A 26 -4.40 -21.43 -2.71
CA PRO A 26 -4.65 -21.32 -4.13
C PRO A 26 -3.89 -20.09 -4.63
N THR A 27 -2.92 -20.34 -5.52
CA THR A 27 -2.26 -19.28 -6.27
C THR A 27 -3.38 -18.45 -6.90
N PRO A 28 -3.48 -17.14 -6.64
CA PRO A 28 -4.42 -16.33 -7.38
C PRO A 28 -4.08 -16.50 -8.86
N PRO A 29 -5.05 -16.68 -9.77
CA PRO A 29 -4.72 -16.50 -11.17
C PRO A 29 -4.14 -15.09 -11.30
N THR A 30 -2.89 -15.00 -11.72
CA THR A 30 -2.33 -13.78 -12.32
C THR A 30 -3.11 -13.56 -13.60
N THR A 31 -4.36 -13.11 -13.47
CA THR A 31 -5.05 -12.40 -14.54
C THR A 31 -4.48 -11.00 -14.44
N MET A 32 -3.43 -10.77 -15.23
CA MET A 32 -3.17 -9.39 -15.62
C MET A 32 -4.47 -8.89 -16.26
N PRO A 33 -5.04 -7.74 -15.86
CA PRO A 33 -5.94 -7.07 -16.77
C PRO A 33 -5.11 -6.82 -18.03
N GLU A 34 -5.47 -7.50 -19.12
CA GLU A 34 -5.01 -7.15 -20.44
C GLU A 34 -5.49 -5.72 -20.68
N VAL A 35 -4.58 -4.78 -20.44
CA VAL A 35 -4.75 -3.38 -20.81
C VAL A 35 -4.78 -3.41 -22.33
N PRO A 36 -5.82 -2.86 -23.00
CA PRO A 36 -5.78 -2.75 -24.45
C PRO A 36 -4.51 -1.97 -24.83
N PRO A 37 -3.85 -2.31 -25.95
CA PRO A 37 -2.66 -1.58 -26.37
C PRO A 37 -3.05 -0.13 -26.62
N VAL A 38 -2.73 0.73 -25.66
CA VAL A 38 -2.64 2.17 -25.90
C VAL A 38 -1.47 2.34 -26.85
N ASP A 39 -1.80 2.92 -28.00
CA ASP A 39 -0.94 3.27 -29.12
C ASP A 39 0.53 3.52 -28.70
N ALA A 40 1.43 2.72 -29.26
CA ALA A 40 2.85 2.68 -28.94
C ALA A 40 3.59 3.86 -29.57
N ALA A 41 3.30 5.07 -29.11
CA ALA A 41 3.99 6.30 -29.49
C ALA A 41 4.38 7.16 -28.28
N ALA A 42 4.96 6.53 -27.24
CA ALA A 42 5.85 7.18 -26.25
C ALA A 42 6.46 6.15 -25.28
N ALA A 43 7.12 5.10 -25.80
CA ALA A 43 7.98 4.27 -24.96
C ALA A 43 9.32 4.99 -24.75
N ALA A 44 9.41 5.84 -23.71
CA ALA A 44 10.69 6.30 -23.20
C ALA A 44 11.38 5.15 -22.45
N PRO A 45 12.71 4.98 -22.54
CA PRO A 45 13.43 3.89 -21.91
C PRO A 45 13.39 3.99 -20.38
N VAL A 46 12.62 3.10 -19.75
CA VAL A 46 12.48 2.96 -18.29
C VAL A 46 13.68 2.20 -17.69
N ALA A 47 14.83 2.85 -17.57
CA ALA A 47 15.93 2.35 -16.72
C ALA A 47 16.96 3.42 -16.30
N SER A 48 17.02 4.57 -16.99
CA SER A 48 18.00 5.64 -16.70
C SER A 48 17.37 6.90 -16.11
N ASP A 49 16.06 6.88 -15.85
CA ASP A 49 15.27 8.08 -15.55
C ASP A 49 15.23 8.44 -14.06
N GLU A 50 15.52 7.49 -13.16
CA GLU A 50 15.45 7.78 -11.72
C GLU A 50 16.58 8.71 -11.26
N ALA A 51 17.78 8.51 -11.81
CA ALA A 51 18.94 9.37 -11.54
C ALA A 51 18.77 10.77 -12.15
N SER A 52 18.21 10.87 -13.37
CA SER A 52 17.96 12.15 -14.04
C SER A 52 16.81 12.92 -13.38
N MET A 53 15.76 12.23 -12.90
CA MET A 53 14.70 12.82 -12.10
C MET A 53 15.23 13.31 -10.76
N SER A 54 16.06 12.52 -10.07
CA SER A 54 16.67 12.91 -8.80
C SER A 54 17.55 14.14 -8.93
N GLU A 55 18.40 14.21 -9.96
CA GLU A 55 19.23 15.38 -10.26
C GLU A 55 18.37 16.62 -10.61
N ARG A 56 17.23 16.41 -11.26
CA ARG A 56 16.25 17.48 -11.54
C ARG A 56 15.54 17.95 -10.27
N LEU A 57 15.20 17.05 -9.35
CA LEU A 57 14.59 17.33 -8.05
C LEU A 57 15.54 18.13 -7.14
N GLU A 58 16.81 17.72 -7.06
CA GLU A 58 17.86 18.42 -6.32
C GLU A 58 18.02 19.86 -6.83
N ARG A 59 18.04 20.05 -8.16
CA ARG A 59 18.13 21.37 -8.80
C ARG A 59 16.87 22.23 -8.58
N LEU A 60 15.70 21.63 -8.50
CA LEU A 60 14.43 22.32 -8.23
C LEU A 60 14.19 22.56 -6.74
N GLY A 61 15.09 22.10 -5.86
CA GLY A 61 14.92 22.16 -4.40
C GLY A 61 13.71 21.36 -3.91
N GLY A 62 13.30 20.34 -4.67
CA GLY A 62 12.16 19.50 -4.35
C GLY A 62 12.60 18.37 -3.44
N GLU A 63 12.43 18.55 -2.13
CA GLU A 63 12.49 17.44 -1.18
C GLU A 63 11.50 16.35 -1.63
N PRO A 64 11.92 15.08 -1.66
CA PRO A 64 11.01 13.99 -2.02
C PRO A 64 9.83 14.00 -1.05
N ALA A 65 8.64 13.66 -1.57
CA ALA A 65 7.44 13.59 -0.74
C ALA A 65 7.71 12.63 0.44
N PRO A 66 7.28 12.99 1.67
CA PRO A 66 7.58 12.19 2.84
C PRO A 66 6.96 10.79 2.69
N VAL A 67 7.78 9.78 2.94
CA VAL A 67 7.32 8.39 2.99
C VAL A 67 6.56 8.22 4.29
N ILE A 68 5.25 8.00 4.20
CA ILE A 68 4.39 7.77 5.37
C ILE A 68 4.53 6.30 5.78
N THR A 69 4.86 6.08 7.05
CA THR A 69 4.93 4.72 7.60
C THR A 69 3.52 4.12 7.79
N PRO A 70 3.36 2.78 7.79
CA PRO A 70 2.05 2.17 8.05
C PRO A 70 1.44 2.57 9.39
N GLU A 71 2.28 2.78 10.42
CA GLU A 71 1.82 3.24 11.73
C GLU A 71 1.28 4.68 11.67
N GLU A 72 1.96 5.57 10.94
CA GLU A 72 1.47 6.94 10.71
C GLU A 72 0.18 6.96 9.92
N PHE A 73 0.05 6.11 8.90
CA PHE A 73 -1.19 6.00 8.15
C PHE A 73 -2.38 5.62 9.05
N ALA A 74 -2.19 4.68 9.97
CA ALA A 74 -3.21 4.31 10.95
C ALA A 74 -3.56 5.48 11.90
N ARG A 75 -2.58 6.32 12.26
CA ARG A 75 -2.85 7.56 13.02
C ARG A 75 -3.70 8.53 12.22
N LEU A 76 -3.37 8.76 10.95
CA LEU A 76 -4.11 9.65 10.06
C LEU A 76 -5.55 9.17 9.83
N GLN A 77 -5.76 7.85 9.74
CA GLN A 77 -7.09 7.26 9.64
C GLN A 77 -7.91 7.47 10.92
N ARG A 78 -7.32 7.21 12.10
CA ARG A 78 -7.98 7.44 13.40
C ARG A 78 -8.37 8.91 13.61
N GLN A 79 -7.58 9.83 13.07
CA GLN A 79 -7.85 11.27 13.12
C GLN A 79 -8.85 11.75 12.05
N GLY A 80 -9.34 10.86 11.18
CA GLY A 80 -10.24 11.22 10.08
C GLY A 80 -9.60 12.07 8.97
N GLN A 81 -8.27 12.16 8.95
CA GLN A 81 -7.53 12.89 7.91
C GLN A 81 -7.41 12.07 6.62
N VAL A 82 -7.46 10.74 6.74
CA VAL A 82 -7.42 9.80 5.63
C VAL A 82 -8.61 8.86 5.71
N HIS A 83 -9.27 8.61 4.57
CA HIS A 83 -10.37 7.67 4.43
C HIS A 83 -10.17 6.76 3.21
N ILE A 84 -10.58 5.50 3.33
CA ILE A 84 -10.52 4.51 2.26
C ILE A 84 -11.95 4.23 1.81
N ASP A 85 -12.23 4.45 0.52
CA ASP A 85 -13.55 4.13 -0.05
C ASP A 85 -13.73 2.62 -0.29
N GLU A 86 -14.95 2.20 -0.64
CA GLU A 86 -15.30 0.80 -0.93
C GLU A 86 -14.47 0.20 -2.08
N ARG A 87 -13.83 1.04 -2.91
CA ARG A 87 -12.98 0.63 -4.02
C ARG A 87 -11.50 0.63 -3.63
N GLY A 88 -11.19 0.81 -2.34
CA GLY A 88 -9.83 0.84 -1.81
C GLY A 88 -9.06 2.13 -2.12
N ARG A 89 -9.70 3.20 -2.61
CA ARG A 89 -8.99 4.45 -2.91
C ARG A 89 -8.83 5.30 -1.66
N VAL A 90 -7.61 5.82 -1.51
CA VAL A 90 -7.24 6.71 -0.40
C VAL A 90 -7.66 8.14 -0.73
N LYS A 91 -8.49 8.73 0.14
CA LYS A 91 -8.91 10.14 0.08
C LYS A 91 -8.37 10.87 1.31
N THR A 92 -7.79 12.04 1.10
CA THR A 92 -7.32 12.91 2.18
C THR A 92 -8.29 14.09 2.35
N THR A 93 -8.61 14.42 3.60
CA THR A 93 -9.39 15.62 3.89
C THR A 93 -8.48 16.84 3.73
N ARG A 94 -8.58 17.54 2.60
CA ARG A 94 -7.79 18.76 2.35
C ARG A 94 -8.17 19.80 3.41
N ARG A 95 -7.19 20.27 4.20
CA ARG A 95 -7.38 21.45 5.05
C ARG A 95 -7.77 22.62 4.15
N SER A 96 -9.01 23.09 4.30
CA SER A 96 -9.60 24.21 3.56
C SER A 96 -8.82 25.52 3.70
N GLY A 97 -7.89 25.62 4.66
CA GLY A 97 -7.05 26.80 4.91
C GLY A 97 -5.83 26.99 4.01
N ALA A 98 -5.57 26.13 3.02
CA ALA A 98 -4.39 26.26 2.14
C ALA A 98 -4.49 27.42 1.12
N GLU A 99 -5.64 28.07 0.99
CA GLU A 99 -5.86 29.27 0.13
C GLU A 99 -5.77 30.56 0.96
N ALA A 100 -4.78 30.69 1.84
CA ALA A 100 -4.72 31.74 2.87
C ALA A 100 -4.39 33.17 2.37
N GLY A 101 -4.51 33.48 1.08
CA GLY A 101 -4.09 34.80 0.57
C GLY A 101 -4.93 35.40 -0.56
N VAL A 102 -5.63 34.59 -1.36
CA VAL A 102 -6.36 35.09 -2.53
C VAL A 102 -7.62 34.27 -2.72
N SER A 103 -8.78 34.94 -2.72
CA SER A 103 -10.05 34.26 -2.97
C SER A 103 -10.11 33.69 -4.40
N LEU A 104 -10.86 32.61 -4.58
CA LEU A 104 -11.09 31.99 -5.90
C LEU A 104 -11.60 33.01 -6.93
N ARG A 105 -12.42 33.98 -6.49
CA ARG A 105 -12.91 35.08 -7.33
C ARG A 105 -11.75 35.91 -7.89
N LYS A 106 -10.80 36.32 -7.03
CA LYS A 106 -9.66 37.16 -7.43
C LYS A 106 -8.71 36.41 -8.36
N ARG A 107 -8.52 35.09 -8.17
CA ARG A 107 -7.76 34.23 -9.10
C ARG A 107 -8.42 34.13 -10.48
N ARG A 108 -9.73 33.92 -10.54
CA ARG A 108 -10.47 33.80 -11.83
C ARG A 108 -10.38 35.08 -12.66
N ALA A 109 -10.34 36.25 -12.02
CA ALA A 109 -10.21 37.53 -12.72
C ALA A 109 -8.89 37.68 -13.51
N TRP A 110 -7.84 36.92 -13.19
CA TRP A 110 -6.54 37.02 -13.86
C TRP A 110 -6.42 36.11 -15.09
N TYR A 111 -7.24 35.06 -15.15
CA TYR A 111 -7.22 34.07 -16.23
C TYR A 111 -8.51 34.05 -17.06
N ALA A 112 -9.49 34.88 -16.70
CA ALA A 112 -10.63 35.18 -17.55
C ALA A 112 -10.22 36.25 -18.57
N VAL A 113 -9.32 35.86 -19.47
CA VAL A 113 -9.04 36.54 -20.73
C VAL A 113 -9.55 35.62 -21.83
#